data_AF-A0A2E0YTH6-F1
#
_entry.id   AF-A0A2E0YTH6-F1
#
_cell.length_a   1.000
_cell.length_b   1.000
_cell.length_c   1.000
_cell.angle_alpha   90.00
_cell.angle_beta   90.00
_cell.angle_gamma   90.00
#
_symmetry.space_group_name_H-M   'P 1'
#
loop_
_entity.id
_entity.type
_entity.pdbx_description
1 polymer ?
#
loop_
_entity_poly.entity_id
_entity_poly.type
_entity_poly.pdbx_seq_one_letter_code
_entity_poly.pdbx_strand_id
1 'polypeptide(L)' 'MADRYRAKIRERAITQAKARIALSERKFEDFSADELEVIVKDEEDKVKRSIKQSAVVALLITLGLS' A
#
# COMPACT_ATOMS: atom_id res chain seq x y z
N MET A 1 9.70 14.67 9.26
CA MET A 1 10.14 13.64 8.28
C MET A 1 9.22 12.43 8.25
N ALA A 2 8.90 11.82 9.39
CA ALA A 2 8.01 10.66 9.45
C ALA A 2 6.61 10.91 8.85
N ASP A 3 6.03 12.11 9.01
CA ASP A 3 4.70 12.42 8.49
C ASP A 3 4.64 12.52 6.96
N ARG A 4 5.68 13.09 6.32
CA ARG A 4 5.81 13.10 4.86
C ARG A 4 5.88 11.68 4.29
N TYR A 5 6.58 10.79 4.99
CA TYR A 5 6.71 9.38 4.59
C TYR A 5 5.38 8.63 4.75
N ARG A 6 4.69 8.82 5.88
CA ARG A 6 3.34 8.28 6.12
C ARG A 6 2.34 8.78 5.08
N ALA A 7 2.35 10.08 4.76
CA ALA A 7 1.49 10.66 3.74
C ALA A 7 1.71 10.00 2.38
N LYS A 8 2.96 9.81 1.95
CA LYS A 8 3.27 9.12 0.68
C LYS A 8 2.82 7.66 0.65
N ILE A 9 2.95 6.93 1.76
CA ILE A 9 2.43 5.57 1.87
C ILE A 9 0.91 5.58 1.72
N ARG A 10 0.23 6.48 2.43
CA ARG A 10 -1.23 6.60 2.39
C ARG A 10 -1.74 6.99 1.01
N GLU A 11 -1.11 7.95 0.35
CA GLU A 11 -1.44 8.33 -1.04
C GLU A 11 -1.33 7.14 -1.99
N ARG A 12 -0.24 6.36 -1.90
CA ARG A 12 -0.06 5.15 -2.70
C ARG A 12 -1.10 4.09 -2.37
N ALA A 13 -1.42 3.89 -1.10
CA ALA A 13 -2.43 2.96 -0.64
C ALA A 13 -3.83 3.33 -1.15
N ILE A 14 -4.20 4.62 -1.12
CA ILE A 14 -5.47 5.11 -1.67
C ILE A 14 -5.56 4.83 -3.17
N THR A 15 -4.49 5.06 -3.92
CA THR A 15 -4.47 4.74 -5.36
C THR A 15 -4.66 3.24 -5.61
N GLN A 16 -4.00 2.38 -4.83
CA GLN A 16 -4.16 0.93 -4.93
C GLN A 16 -5.56 0.46 -4.50
N ALA A 17 -6.13 1.06 -3.46
CA ALA A 17 -7.49 0.81 -3.00
C ALA A 17 -8.51 1.16 -4.09
N LYS A 18 -8.36 2.32 -4.75
CA LYS A 18 -9.19 2.73 -5.89
C LYS A 18 -9.09 1.74 -7.05
N ALA A 19 -7.88 1.29 -7.40
CA ALA A 19 -7.70 0.29 -8.45
C ALA A 19 -8.36 -1.05 -8.07
N ARG A 20 -8.23 -1.50 -6.82
CA ARG A 20 -8.86 -2.72 -6.31
C ARG A 20 -10.38 -2.64 -6.37
N ILE A 21 -10.96 -1.51 -5.98
CA ILE A 21 -12.41 -1.28 -6.04
C ILE A 21 -12.88 -1.24 -7.50
N ALA A 22 -12.16 -0.56 -8.40
CA ALA A 22 -12.50 -0.48 -9.82
C ALA A 22 -12.47 -1.84 -10.54
N LEU A 23 -11.68 -2.79 -10.04
CA LEU A 23 -11.62 -4.17 -10.53
C LEU A 23 -12.62 -5.10 -9.84
N SER A 24 -13.35 -4.62 -8.83
CA SER A 24 -14.37 -5.39 -8.13
C SER A 24 -15.75 -5.20 -8.79
N GLU A 25 -16.68 -6.10 -8.50
CA GLU A 25 -18.07 -5.98 -8.95
C GLU A 25 -18.87 -4.88 -8.23
N ARG A 26 -18.28 -4.26 -7.19
CA ARG A 26 -18.86 -3.17 -6.40
C ARG A 26 -18.32 -1.81 -6.84
N LYS A 27 -19.17 -0.79 -6.82
CA LYS A 27 -18.77 0.60 -7.03
C LYS A 27 -18.23 1.21 -5.75
N PHE A 28 -17.44 2.27 -5.88
CA PHE A 28 -16.91 3.03 -4.74
C PHE A 28 -18.03 3.53 -3.79
N GLU A 29 -19.18 3.88 -4.36
CA GLU A 29 -20.37 4.36 -3.65
C GLU A 29 -21.02 3.26 -2.77
N ASP A 30 -20.74 1.99 -3.05
CA ASP A 30 -21.30 0.86 -2.31
C ASP A 30 -20.55 0.57 -1.00
N PHE A 31 -19.49 1.33 -0.69
CA PHE A 31 -18.70 1.16 0.52
C PHE A 31 -18.95 2.30 1.51
N SER A 32 -19.13 1.94 2.77
CA SER A 32 -19.11 2.89 3.88
C SER A 32 -17.72 3.48 4.10
N ALA A 33 -17.65 4.61 4.81
CA ALA A 33 -16.37 5.24 5.16
C ALA A 33 -15.46 4.29 5.97
N ASP A 34 -16.03 3.49 6.87
CA ASP A 34 -15.28 2.54 7.68
C ASP A 34 -14.73 1.39 6.84
N GLU A 35 -15.52 0.85 5.90
CA GLU A 35 -15.05 -0.17 4.96
C GLU A 35 -13.93 0.37 4.07
N LEU A 36 -14.06 1.61 3.58
CA LEU A 36 -13.00 2.25 2.79
C LEU A 36 -11.71 2.43 3.58
N GLU A 37 -11.79 2.83 4.86
CA GLU A 37 -10.61 2.96 5.72
C GLU A 37 -9.94 1.61 5.96
N VAL A 38 -10.71 0.53 6.13
CA VAL A 38 -10.17 -0.83 6.23
C VAL A 38 -9.43 -1.21 4.94
N ILE A 39 -10.02 -0.97 3.77
CA ILE A 39 -9.38 -1.28 2.48
C ILE A 39 -8.10 -0.47 2.31
N VAL A 40 -8.13 0.84 2.59
CA VAL A 40 -6.93 1.69 2.50
C VAL A 40 -5.84 1.21 3.46
N LYS A 41 -6.20 0.83 4.68
CA LYS A 41 -5.24 0.33 5.68
C LYS A 41 -4.60 -0.99 5.27
N ASP A 42 -5.36 -1.90 4.69
CA ASP A 42 -4.82 -3.13 4.09
C ASP A 42 -3.79 -2.82 2.99
N GLU A 43 -4.11 -1.87 2.10
CA GLU A 43 -3.17 -1.46 1.04
C GLU A 43 -1.94 -0.72 1.63
N GLU A 44 -2.09 0.08 2.68
CA GLU A 44 -0.94 0.68 3.38
C GLU A 44 0.02 -0.39 3.92
N ASP A 45 -0.50 -1.45 4.51
CA ASP A 45 0.32 -2.52 5.08
C ASP A 45 1.02 -3.35 3.99
N LYS A 46 0.37 -3.57 2.85
CA LYS A 46 1.01 -4.14 1.65
C LYS A 46 2.14 -3.24 1.13
N VAL A 47 1.92 -1.93 1.04
CA VAL A 47 2.95 -0.97 0.62
C VAL A 47 4.15 -1.00 1.57
N LYS A 48 3.91 -0.96 2.90
CA LYS A 48 4.98 -1.07 3.90
C LYS A 48 5.74 -2.38 3.77
N ARG A 49 5.04 -3.50 3.57
CA ARG A 49 5.67 -4.82 3.39
C ARG A 49 6.52 -4.87 2.12
N SER A 50 6.01 -4.33 1.01
CA SER A 50 6.76 -4.25 -0.25
C SER A 50 8.04 -3.44 -0.09
N ILE A 51 7.99 -2.27 0.57
CA ILE A 51 9.20 -1.47 0.84
C ILE A 51 10.20 -2.26 1.68
N LYS A 52 9.76 -2.94 2.74
CA LYS A 52 10.63 -3.78 3.57
C LYS A 52 11.26 -4.92 2.75
N GLN A 53 10.48 -5.60 1.92
CA GLN A 53 10.98 -6.67 1.05
C GLN A 53 12.00 -6.15 0.05
N SER A 54 11.73 -5.02 -0.61
CA SER A 54 12.68 -4.39 -1.52
C SER A 54 13.98 -3.98 -0.81
N ALA A 55 13.88 -3.47 0.42
CA ALA A 55 15.07 -3.15 1.22
C ALA A 55 15.88 -4.41 1.58
N VAL A 56 15.21 -5.49 1.96
CA VAL A 56 15.87 -6.78 2.23
C VAL A 56 16.55 -7.32 0.97
N VAL A 57 15.87 -7.31 -0.18
CA VAL A 57 16.46 -7.74 -1.46
C VAL A 57 17.67 -6.88 -1.82
N ALA A 58 17.57 -5.56 -1.67
CA ALA A 58 18.69 -4.65 -1.92
C ALA A 58 19.89 -4.99 -1.02
N LEU A 59 19.65 -5.24 0.27
CA LEU A 59 20.71 -5.68 1.20
C LEU A 59 21.34 -7.00 0.76
N LEU A 60 20.54 -7.99 0.38
CA LEU A 60 21.05 -9.28 -0.09
C LEU A 60 21.95 -9.12 -1.32
N ILE A 61 21.53 -8.32 -2.31
CA ILE A 61 22.35 -8.01 -3.50
C ILE A 61 23.67 -7.36 -3.10
N THR A 62 23.63 -6.38 -2.18
CA THR A 62 24.86 -5.71 -1.71
C THR A 62 25.80 -6.65 -0.96
N LEU A 63 25.28 -7.72 -0.35
CA LEU A 63 26.04 -8.74 0.36
C LEU A 63 26.54 -9.87 -0.55
N GLY A 64 26.32 -9.78 -1.87
CA GLY A 64 26.81 -10.74 -2.85
C GLY A 64 25.82 -11.85 -3.22
N LEU A 65 24.53 -11.68 -2.89
CA LEU A 65 23.47 -12.46 -3.53
C LEU A 65 23.25 -11.88 -4.95
N SER A 66 24.16 -12.24 -5.86
CA SER A 66 24.03 -11.98 -7.30
C SER A 66 23.35 -13.15 -8.01
#